data_AF-A0A6B0BQ57-F1
#
_entry.id   AF-A0A6B0BQ57-F1
#
_cell.length_a   1.000
_cell.length_b   1.000
_cell.length_c   1.000
_cell.angle_alpha   90.00
_cell.angle_beta   90.00
_cell.angle_gamma   90.00
#
_symmetry.space_group_name_H-M   'P 1'
#
loop_
_entity.id
_entity.type
_entity.pdbx_description
1 polymer ?
#
loop_
_entity_poly.entity_id
_entity_poly.type
_entity_poly.pdbx_seq_one_letter_code
_entity_poly.pdbx_strand_id
1 'polypeptide(L)'
;MPKITSYITQDDGTTTVVISGVELGNKETLLLDNGFDVEVDVNVIDPFQITGKQRRKIFALVKDIEEYTGQPMDYMRHMFIEYVRTYYGYDERISLSNCTRTQASQIIEATLDWTFYNDIPLSYKTSNLLKQDKSFLYWSTVNRNCVICGKPHADLAHYEAVGRGMNRNKMNHYDKHVLALCREHHNEQHAIGVKSFDDKYHLHDSWLKVDERLNKMLKGGE
;
A
#
# COMPACT_ATOMS: atom_id res chain seq x y z
N MET A 1 -7.42 -9.94 -13.28
CA MET A 1 -5.98 -10.17 -13.49
C MET A 1 -5.83 -11.19 -14.59
N PRO A 2 -4.92 -10.98 -15.55
CA PRO A 2 -4.61 -11.96 -16.59
C PRO A 2 -4.23 -13.31 -15.98
N LYS A 3 -4.69 -14.41 -16.58
CA LYS A 3 -4.38 -15.79 -16.14
C LYS A 3 -4.12 -16.68 -17.34
N ILE A 4 -3.08 -17.51 -17.24
CA ILE A 4 -2.87 -18.61 -18.19
C ILE A 4 -4.01 -19.62 -17.97
N THR A 5 -4.75 -19.94 -19.04
CA THR A 5 -5.88 -20.88 -19.03
C THR A 5 -5.56 -22.19 -19.72
N SER A 6 -4.58 -22.19 -20.62
CA SER A 6 -4.07 -23.37 -21.32
C SER A 6 -2.62 -23.15 -21.72
N TYR A 7 -1.85 -24.23 -21.83
CA TYR A 7 -0.49 -24.22 -22.33
C TYR A 7 -0.16 -25.53 -23.06
N ILE A 8 0.73 -25.45 -24.05
CA ILE A 8 1.28 -26.59 -24.78
C ILE A 8 2.79 -26.37 -24.92
N THR A 9 3.58 -27.35 -24.50
CA THR A 9 5.02 -27.39 -24.74
C THR A 9 5.28 -28.04 -26.09
N GLN A 10 6.02 -27.34 -26.96
CA GLN A 10 6.40 -27.80 -28.28
C GLN A 10 7.66 -28.67 -28.21
N ASP A 11 7.93 -29.43 -29.26
CA ASP A 11 9.10 -30.32 -29.35
C ASP A 11 10.44 -29.56 -29.28
N ASP A 12 10.45 -28.27 -29.67
CA ASP A 12 11.62 -27.39 -29.58
C ASP A 12 11.85 -26.79 -28.18
N GLY A 13 11.02 -27.18 -27.20
CA GLY A 13 11.08 -26.70 -25.82
C GLY A 13 10.41 -25.36 -25.57
N THR A 14 9.88 -24.69 -26.60
CA THR A 14 9.07 -23.49 -26.43
C THR A 14 7.68 -23.83 -25.89
N THR A 15 7.01 -22.87 -25.25
CA THR A 15 5.66 -23.08 -24.71
C THR A 15 4.70 -22.06 -25.28
N THR A 16 3.64 -22.52 -25.94
CA THR A 16 2.51 -21.69 -26.35
C THR A 16 1.51 -21.60 -25.20
N VAL A 17 1.11 -20.40 -24.80
CA VAL A 17 0.16 -20.17 -23.71
C VAL A 17 -1.06 -19.37 -24.18
N VAL A 18 -2.23 -19.70 -23.64
CA VAL A 18 -3.45 -18.90 -23.79
C VAL A 18 -3.68 -18.13 -22.49
N ILE A 19 -3.75 -16.80 -22.57
CA ILE A 19 -3.97 -15.93 -21.42
C ILE A 19 -5.37 -15.31 -21.54
N SER A 20 -6.18 -15.44 -20.50
CA SER A 20 -7.50 -14.81 -20.39
C SER A 20 -7.47 -13.56 -19.51
N GLY A 21 -8.41 -12.65 -19.72
CA GLY A 21 -8.59 -11.46 -18.88
C GLY A 21 -7.52 -10.38 -19.09
N VAL A 22 -6.97 -10.29 -20.31
CA VAL A 22 -6.09 -9.21 -20.77
C VAL A 22 -6.97 -8.09 -21.34
N GLU A 23 -6.72 -6.85 -20.94
CA GLU A 23 -7.34 -5.67 -21.54
C GLU A 23 -6.42 -5.18 -22.67
N LEU A 24 -6.99 -5.02 -23.86
CA LEU A 24 -6.31 -4.47 -25.03
C LEU A 24 -6.88 -3.09 -25.35
N GLY A 25 -6.02 -2.16 -25.75
CA GLY A 25 -6.45 -0.86 -26.25
C GLY A 25 -6.89 -0.93 -27.72
N ASN A 26 -7.42 0.17 -28.22
CA ASN A 26 -7.94 0.25 -29.59
C ASN A 26 -6.86 -0.01 -30.65
N LYS A 27 -5.61 0.37 -30.37
CA LYS A 27 -4.50 0.22 -31.32
C LYS A 27 -4.11 -1.26 -31.45
N GLU A 28 -4.01 -1.96 -30.32
CA GLU A 28 -3.64 -3.36 -30.25
C GLU A 28 -4.72 -4.22 -30.92
N THR A 29 -5.99 -3.97 -30.63
CA THR A 29 -7.12 -4.68 -31.27
C THR A 29 -7.15 -4.45 -32.78
N LEU A 30 -6.92 -3.22 -33.25
CA LEU A 30 -6.89 -2.92 -34.68
C LEU A 30 -5.78 -3.66 -35.42
N LEU A 31 -4.59 -3.81 -34.81
CA LEU A 31 -3.49 -4.58 -35.39
C LEU A 31 -3.89 -6.06 -35.57
N LEU A 32 -4.44 -6.66 -34.52
CA LEU A 32 -4.87 -8.06 -34.51
C LEU A 32 -6.02 -8.31 -35.51
N ASP A 33 -7.01 -7.42 -35.57
CA ASP A 33 -8.15 -7.52 -36.50
C ASP A 33 -7.72 -7.46 -37.98
N ASN A 34 -6.56 -6.84 -38.26
CA ASN A 34 -5.97 -6.77 -39.60
C ASN A 34 -4.90 -7.86 -39.84
N GLY A 35 -4.77 -8.84 -38.95
CA GLY A 35 -3.85 -9.97 -39.09
C GLY A 35 -2.38 -9.63 -38.83
N PHE A 36 -2.08 -8.51 -38.17
CA PHE A 36 -0.74 -8.20 -37.70
C PHE A 36 -0.48 -8.80 -36.33
N ASP A 37 0.74 -9.29 -36.13
CA ASP A 37 1.21 -9.73 -34.82
C ASP A 37 1.46 -8.53 -33.89
N VAL A 38 1.16 -8.72 -32.61
CA VAL A 38 1.48 -7.77 -31.55
C VAL A 38 2.48 -8.44 -30.62
N GLU A 39 3.72 -7.95 -30.63
CA GLU A 39 4.74 -8.42 -29.69
C GLU A 39 4.39 -8.02 -28.25
N VAL A 40 4.61 -8.95 -27.33
CA VAL A 40 4.29 -8.76 -25.91
C VAL A 40 5.44 -9.24 -25.02
N ASP A 41 5.73 -8.46 -23.98
CA ASP A 41 6.58 -8.92 -22.88
C ASP A 41 5.76 -9.72 -21.87
N VAL A 42 6.02 -11.02 -21.79
CA VAL A 42 5.34 -11.92 -20.84
C VAL A 42 6.22 -12.13 -19.61
N ASN A 43 5.75 -11.66 -18.45
CA ASN A 43 6.38 -11.94 -17.16
C ASN A 43 5.48 -12.87 -16.35
N VAL A 44 5.91 -14.13 -16.15
CA VAL A 44 5.25 -15.06 -15.24
C VAL A 44 5.45 -14.55 -13.81
N ILE A 45 4.35 -14.32 -13.09
CA ILE A 45 4.39 -13.84 -11.72
C ILE A 45 4.76 -15.03 -10.82
N ASP A 46 6.00 -15.04 -10.31
CA ASP A 46 6.36 -15.91 -9.20
C ASP A 46 5.61 -15.44 -7.93
N PRO A 47 4.72 -16.28 -7.34
CA PRO A 47 3.92 -15.90 -6.19
C PRO A 47 4.76 -15.60 -4.94
N PHE A 48 6.04 -16.00 -4.91
CA PHE A 48 6.97 -15.80 -3.80
C PHE A 48 7.87 -14.56 -3.98
N GLN A 49 7.96 -14.02 -5.19
CA GLN A 49 8.74 -12.81 -5.48
C GLN A 49 7.91 -11.54 -5.47
N ILE A 50 8.61 -10.40 -5.40
CA ILE A 50 8.05 -9.07 -5.45
C ILE A 50 7.03 -8.93 -6.58
N THR A 51 5.83 -8.48 -6.22
CA THR A 51 4.78 -8.25 -7.21
C THR A 51 4.99 -6.92 -7.93
N GLY A 52 4.50 -6.80 -9.18
CA GLY A 52 4.51 -5.53 -9.90
C GLY A 52 3.82 -4.39 -9.12
N LYS A 53 2.80 -4.69 -8.29
CA LYS A 53 2.16 -3.71 -7.41
C LYS A 53 3.09 -3.22 -6.32
N GLN A 54 3.85 -4.10 -5.65
CA GLN A 54 4.85 -3.72 -4.65
C GLN A 54 5.96 -2.89 -5.28
N ARG A 55 6.51 -3.32 -6.42
CA ARG A 55 7.55 -2.58 -7.13
C ARG A 55 7.09 -1.16 -7.49
N ARG A 56 5.88 -1.02 -8.05
CA ARG A 56 5.30 0.31 -8.35
C ARG A 56 5.15 1.20 -7.11
N LYS A 57 4.80 0.63 -5.95
CA LYS A 57 4.70 1.39 -4.69
C LYS A 57 6.05 1.96 -4.27
N ILE A 58 7.11 1.14 -4.28
CA ILE A 58 8.46 1.58 -3.93
C ILE A 58 8.87 2.76 -4.81
N PHE A 59 8.72 2.63 -6.13
CA PHE A 59 9.07 3.70 -7.07
C PHE A 59 8.21 4.95 -6.93
N ALA A 60 6.91 4.81 -6.65
CA ALA A 60 6.03 5.96 -6.42
C ALA A 60 6.43 6.75 -5.17
N LEU A 61 6.75 6.04 -4.08
CA LEU A 61 7.17 6.68 -2.83
C LEU A 61 8.50 7.43 -2.96
N VAL A 62 9.54 6.80 -3.51
CA VAL A 62 10.84 7.49 -3.68
C VAL A 62 10.76 8.64 -4.67
N LYS A 63 9.80 8.60 -5.61
CA LYS A 63 9.52 9.70 -6.52
C LYS A 63 8.87 10.89 -5.80
N ASP A 64 7.85 10.65 -4.96
CA ASP A 64 7.25 11.74 -4.16
C ASP A 64 8.30 12.37 -3.22
N ILE A 65 9.23 11.57 -2.67
CA ILE A 65 10.38 12.06 -1.88
C ILE A 65 11.30 12.95 -2.74
N GLU A 66 11.67 12.52 -3.95
CA GLU A 66 12.50 13.31 -4.86
C GLU A 66 11.84 14.64 -5.23
N GLU A 67 10.55 14.60 -5.58
CA GLU A 67 9.77 15.80 -5.96
C GLU A 67 9.72 16.83 -4.82
N TYR A 68 9.69 16.37 -3.56
CA TYR A 68 9.64 17.27 -2.41
C TYR A 68 11.02 17.74 -1.92
N THR A 69 12.01 16.83 -1.86
CA THR A 69 13.30 17.10 -1.21
C THR A 69 14.43 17.43 -2.19
N GLY A 70 14.25 17.12 -3.48
CA GLY A 70 15.31 17.15 -4.49
C GLY A 70 16.34 16.01 -4.37
N GLN A 71 16.20 15.11 -3.40
CA GLN A 71 17.09 13.95 -3.28
C GLN A 71 16.80 12.95 -4.40
N PRO A 72 17.82 12.50 -5.17
CA PRO A 72 17.58 11.60 -6.29
C PRO A 72 16.84 10.34 -5.88
N MET A 73 15.83 9.96 -6.66
CA MET A 73 14.99 8.78 -6.36
C MET A 73 15.82 7.50 -6.24
N ASP A 74 16.91 7.39 -7.03
CA ASP A 74 17.78 6.24 -7.02
C ASP A 74 18.58 6.12 -5.72
N TYR A 75 19.07 7.26 -5.21
CA TYR A 75 19.73 7.34 -3.92
C TYR A 75 18.79 6.92 -2.79
N MET A 76 17.58 7.50 -2.74
CA MET A 76 16.60 7.17 -1.71
C MET A 76 16.19 5.69 -1.77
N ARG A 77 15.97 5.15 -2.97
CA ARG A 77 15.69 3.73 -3.19
C ARG A 77 16.80 2.83 -2.65
N HIS A 78 18.06 3.15 -2.95
CA HIS A 78 19.19 2.40 -2.43
C HIS A 78 19.33 2.51 -0.91
N MET A 79 19.11 3.70 -0.34
CA MET A 79 19.12 3.90 1.10
C MET A 79 18.09 3.02 1.82
N PHE A 80 16.84 2.98 1.37
CA PHE A 80 15.81 2.13 2.00
C PHE A 80 16.07 0.63 1.82
N ILE A 81 16.62 0.21 0.67
CA ILE A 81 17.02 -1.17 0.44
C ILE A 81 18.11 -1.60 1.43
N GLU A 82 19.16 -0.79 1.58
CA GLU A 82 20.27 -1.11 2.49
C GLU A 82 19.85 -0.98 3.97
N TYR A 83 18.96 -0.05 4.29
CA TYR A 83 18.34 0.04 5.62
C TYR A 83 17.63 -1.26 5.99
N VAL A 84 16.73 -1.75 5.14
CA VAL A 84 15.99 -3.00 5.38
C VAL A 84 16.93 -4.19 5.45
N ARG A 85 17.90 -4.28 4.53
CA ARG A 85 18.91 -5.33 4.55
C ARG A 85 19.63 -5.40 5.89
N THR A 86 20.11 -4.25 6.37
CA THR A 86 20.89 -4.17 7.62
C THR A 86 20.01 -4.43 8.84
N TYR A 87 18.84 -3.81 8.90
CA TYR A 87 17.93 -3.90 10.06
C TYR A 87 17.41 -5.32 10.29
N TYR A 88 17.07 -6.05 9.21
CA TYR A 88 16.57 -7.43 9.30
C TYR A 88 17.67 -8.49 9.18
N GLY A 89 18.95 -8.09 9.02
CA GLY A 89 20.08 -9.01 8.97
C GLY A 89 20.10 -9.91 7.73
N TYR A 90 19.70 -9.39 6.56
CA TYR A 90 19.80 -10.15 5.31
C TYR A 90 21.25 -10.17 4.81
N ASP A 91 21.82 -11.36 4.64
CA ASP A 91 23.20 -11.53 4.18
C ASP A 91 23.40 -10.95 2.77
N GLU A 92 22.50 -11.30 1.86
CA GLU A 92 22.56 -10.91 0.45
C GLU A 92 21.97 -9.51 0.18
N ARG A 93 22.42 -8.90 -0.91
CA ARG A 93 21.86 -7.64 -1.40
C ARG A 93 20.44 -7.87 -1.91
N ILE A 94 19.50 -7.05 -1.47
CA ILE A 94 18.11 -7.12 -1.95
C ILE A 94 18.03 -6.46 -3.33
N SER A 95 17.58 -7.21 -4.33
CA SER A 95 17.27 -6.67 -5.67
C SER A 95 15.77 -6.61 -5.90
N LEU A 96 15.26 -5.46 -6.35
CA LEU A 96 13.84 -5.29 -6.71
C LEU A 96 13.43 -6.07 -7.99
N SER A 97 14.36 -6.79 -8.63
CA SER A 97 14.04 -7.69 -9.73
C SER A 97 13.53 -9.05 -9.26
N ASN A 98 13.95 -9.52 -8.07
CA ASN A 98 13.69 -10.89 -7.61
C ASN A 98 13.56 -11.03 -6.07
N CYS A 99 13.55 -9.94 -5.31
CA CYS A 99 13.41 -10.02 -3.87
C CYS A 99 12.08 -10.67 -3.47
N THR A 100 12.05 -11.23 -2.27
CA THR A 100 10.82 -11.85 -1.75
C THR A 100 9.74 -10.79 -1.53
N ARG A 101 8.48 -11.24 -1.50
CA ARG A 101 7.36 -10.35 -1.15
C ARG A 101 7.54 -9.71 0.23
N THR A 102 8.11 -10.43 1.18
CA THR A 102 8.39 -9.93 2.54
C THR A 102 9.40 -8.78 2.49
N GLN A 103 10.52 -8.97 1.80
CA GLN A 103 11.53 -7.91 1.64
C GLN A 103 10.95 -6.67 0.96
N ALA A 104 10.16 -6.85 -0.09
CA ALA A 104 9.50 -5.74 -0.76
C ALA A 104 8.53 -4.99 0.15
N SER A 105 7.76 -5.69 0.99
CA SER A 105 6.87 -5.06 1.97
C SER A 105 7.63 -4.29 3.04
N GLN A 106 8.73 -4.84 3.56
CA GLN A 106 9.60 -4.14 4.53
C GLN A 106 10.18 -2.85 3.95
N ILE A 107 10.56 -2.86 2.66
CA ILE A 107 11.04 -1.65 1.98
C ILE A 107 9.91 -0.61 1.86
N ILE A 108 8.70 -1.03 1.50
CA ILE A 108 7.53 -0.14 1.44
C ILE A 108 7.25 0.46 2.83
N GLU A 109 7.29 -0.35 3.89
CA GLU A 109 7.09 0.07 5.27
C GLU A 109 8.12 1.09 5.73
N ALA A 110 9.41 0.80 5.54
CA ALA A 110 10.50 1.72 5.90
C ALA A 110 10.41 3.04 5.14
N THR A 111 10.08 2.98 3.84
CA THR A 111 9.90 4.17 3.01
C THR A 111 8.71 5.00 3.47
N LEU A 112 7.57 4.37 3.80
CA LEU A 112 6.37 5.03 4.31
C LEU A 112 6.60 5.71 5.65
N ASP A 113 7.21 5.00 6.60
CA ASP A 113 7.52 5.55 7.92
C ASP A 113 8.37 6.82 7.79
N TRP A 114 9.45 6.75 7.00
CA TRP A 114 10.30 7.90 6.72
C TRP A 114 9.54 9.04 6.01
N THR A 115 8.68 8.71 5.04
CA THR A 115 7.87 9.68 4.31
C THR A 115 6.98 10.47 5.28
N PHE A 116 6.25 9.79 6.17
CA PHE A 116 5.38 10.46 7.12
C PHE A 116 6.15 11.20 8.20
N TYR A 117 7.24 10.61 8.73
CA TYR A 117 8.08 11.24 9.74
C TYR A 117 8.69 12.58 9.27
N ASN A 118 8.98 12.70 7.97
CA ASN A 118 9.52 13.91 7.36
C ASN A 118 8.45 14.80 6.70
N ASP A 119 7.16 14.57 7.00
CA ASP A 119 6.03 15.33 6.46
C ASP A 119 6.03 15.45 4.92
N ILE A 120 6.50 14.41 4.23
CA ILE A 120 6.55 14.38 2.77
C ILE A 120 5.13 14.23 2.21
N PRO A 121 4.65 15.19 1.40
CA PRO A 121 3.34 15.10 0.79
C PRO A 121 3.32 14.01 -0.28
N LEU A 122 2.33 13.12 -0.21
CA LEU A 122 2.11 12.10 -1.23
C LEU A 122 1.25 12.64 -2.37
N SER A 123 1.61 12.30 -3.61
CA SER A 123 0.78 12.65 -4.77
C SER A 123 -0.52 11.84 -4.76
N TYR A 124 -1.59 12.38 -5.37
CA TYR A 124 -2.88 11.67 -5.47
C TYR A 124 -2.73 10.26 -6.06
N LYS A 125 -1.84 10.11 -7.05
CA LYS A 125 -1.54 8.84 -7.68
C LYS A 125 -0.93 7.84 -6.67
N THR A 126 0.03 8.29 -5.86
CA THR A 126 0.66 7.46 -4.82
C THR A 126 -0.32 7.11 -3.71
N SER A 127 -1.09 8.08 -3.19
CA SER A 127 -2.13 7.82 -2.19
C SER A 127 -3.17 6.81 -2.70
N ASN A 128 -3.64 6.96 -3.94
CA ASN A 128 -4.59 6.01 -4.53
C ASN A 128 -3.99 4.61 -4.76
N LEU A 129 -2.69 4.50 -5.04
CA LEU A 129 -1.98 3.22 -5.14
C LEU A 129 -1.85 2.51 -3.78
N LEU A 130 -1.85 3.27 -2.69
CA LEU A 130 -1.61 2.84 -1.32
C LEU A 130 -2.87 2.75 -0.44
N LYS A 131 -4.02 3.28 -0.85
CA LYS A 131 -5.24 3.43 -0.01
C LYS A 131 -5.78 2.17 0.68
N GLN A 132 -5.41 0.97 0.21
CA GLN A 132 -5.77 -0.33 0.80
C GLN A 132 -4.55 -1.14 1.25
N ASP A 133 -3.38 -0.50 1.26
CA ASP A 133 -2.16 -1.08 1.77
C ASP A 133 -2.16 -0.97 3.29
N LYS A 134 -2.06 -2.11 3.99
CA LYS A 134 -2.09 -2.14 5.45
C LYS A 134 -0.97 -1.31 6.07
N SER A 135 0.20 -1.28 5.45
CA SER A 135 1.34 -0.50 5.92
C SER A 135 1.08 0.99 5.78
N PHE A 136 0.49 1.43 4.65
CA PHE A 136 0.06 2.82 4.48
C PHE A 136 -0.98 3.24 5.52
N LEU A 137 -2.01 2.41 5.74
CA LEU A 137 -3.06 2.69 6.73
C LEU A 137 -2.47 2.77 8.13
N TYR A 138 -1.58 1.84 8.48
CA TYR A 138 -0.88 1.80 9.77
C TYR A 138 -0.06 3.05 10.00
N TRP A 139 0.83 3.39 9.08
CA TRP A 139 1.72 4.53 9.23
C TRP A 139 1.01 5.88 9.14
N SER A 140 -0.05 5.99 8.32
CA SER A 140 -0.95 7.16 8.36
C SER A 140 -1.61 7.30 9.72
N THR A 141 -2.06 6.18 10.31
CA THR A 141 -2.72 6.18 11.63
C THR A 141 -1.78 6.56 12.75
N VAL A 142 -0.58 5.97 12.75
CA VAL A 142 0.50 6.25 13.71
C VAL A 142 0.97 7.71 13.63
N ASN A 143 1.17 8.24 12.42
CA ASN A 143 1.65 9.61 12.23
C ASN A 143 0.53 10.68 12.26
N ARG A 144 -0.72 10.26 12.53
CA ARG A 144 -1.89 11.15 12.60
C ARG A 144 -2.16 11.90 11.28
N ASN A 145 -1.97 11.23 10.14
CA ASN A 145 -2.39 11.70 8.83
C ASN A 145 -3.71 11.04 8.45
N CYS A 146 -4.67 11.84 7.99
CA CYS A 146 -5.97 11.31 7.60
C CYS A 146 -5.85 10.31 6.45
N VAL A 147 -6.35 9.09 6.63
CA VAL A 147 -6.26 8.02 5.61
C VAL A 147 -7.05 8.31 4.33
N ILE A 148 -7.97 9.28 4.38
CA ILE A 148 -8.79 9.69 3.22
C ILE A 148 -8.12 10.80 2.41
N CYS A 149 -7.65 11.86 3.08
CA CYS A 149 -7.19 13.08 2.41
C CYS A 149 -5.77 13.53 2.75
N GLY A 150 -5.05 12.80 3.60
CA GLY A 150 -3.67 13.08 3.99
C GLY A 150 -3.48 14.24 4.98
N LYS A 151 -4.53 15.02 5.31
CA LYS A 151 -4.45 16.14 6.27
C LYS A 151 -3.82 15.68 7.60
N PRO A 152 -2.82 16.40 8.14
CA PRO A 152 -2.16 16.07 9.40
C PRO A 152 -3.07 16.35 10.61
N HIS A 153 -2.60 15.98 11.80
CA HIS A 153 -3.29 16.15 13.09
C HIS A 153 -4.68 15.48 13.14
N ALA A 154 -4.78 14.32 12.52
CA ALA A 154 -5.98 13.51 12.51
C ALA A 154 -6.29 12.89 13.88
N ASP A 155 -7.57 12.75 14.18
CA ASP A 155 -8.05 12.01 15.34
C ASP A 155 -7.93 10.50 15.06
N LEU A 156 -7.76 9.71 16.13
CA LEU A 156 -7.90 8.26 16.06
C LEU A 156 -9.40 7.93 16.20
N ALA A 157 -10.01 7.63 15.08
CA ALA A 157 -11.40 7.21 14.99
C ALA A 157 -11.52 5.73 15.32
N HIS A 158 -12.53 5.36 16.11
CA HIS A 158 -12.86 3.97 16.38
C HIS A 158 -13.88 3.44 15.38
N TYR A 159 -13.71 2.18 14.97
CA TYR A 159 -14.72 1.44 14.23
C TYR A 159 -15.91 1.10 15.14
N GLU A 160 -15.63 0.52 16.30
CA GLU A 160 -16.64 0.20 17.29
C GLU A 160 -16.91 1.40 18.20
N ALA A 161 -18.18 1.58 18.59
CA ALA A 161 -18.54 2.65 19.52
C ALA A 161 -17.86 2.47 20.89
N VAL A 162 -17.16 3.50 21.37
CA VAL A 162 -16.69 3.59 22.75
C VAL A 162 -17.80 4.22 23.59
N GLY A 163 -18.36 3.46 24.53
CA GLY A 163 -19.52 3.88 25.33
C GLY A 163 -19.25 5.13 26.18
N ARG A 164 -20.29 5.97 26.36
CA ARG A 164 -20.22 7.28 27.05
C ARG A 164 -19.68 7.24 28.49
N GLY A 165 -19.69 6.09 29.16
CA GLY A 165 -19.16 5.91 30.53
C GLY A 165 -17.72 5.41 30.60
N MET A 166 -17.09 5.11 29.46
CA MET A 166 -15.74 4.55 29.41
C MET A 166 -14.70 5.65 29.29
N ASN A 167 -13.73 5.65 30.22
CA ASN A 167 -12.59 6.54 30.11
C ASN A 167 -11.60 5.98 29.08
N ARG A 168 -11.59 6.55 27.86
CA ARG A 168 -10.70 6.16 26.77
C ARG A 168 -9.21 6.18 27.15
N ASN A 169 -8.82 7.02 28.12
CA ASN A 169 -7.44 7.12 28.57
C ASN A 169 -7.03 5.99 29.54
N LYS A 170 -8.00 5.23 30.07
CA LYS A 170 -7.75 4.16 31.06
C LYS A 170 -8.12 2.77 30.55
N MET A 171 -9.10 2.67 29.64
CA MET A 171 -9.52 1.38 29.10
C MET A 171 -8.46 0.79 28.18
N ASN A 172 -8.48 -0.53 28.01
CA ASN A 172 -7.71 -1.21 26.99
C ASN A 172 -8.49 -1.21 25.67
N HIS A 173 -7.80 -0.99 24.54
CA HIS A 173 -8.41 -0.88 23.22
C HIS A 173 -8.07 -2.08 22.30
N TYR A 174 -7.40 -3.14 22.77
CA TYR A 174 -6.98 -4.28 21.93
C TYR A 174 -8.13 -5.03 21.22
N ASP A 175 -9.36 -4.88 21.69
CA ASP A 175 -10.57 -5.44 21.06
C ASP A 175 -11.20 -4.50 20.02
N LYS A 176 -10.57 -3.35 19.75
CA LYS A 176 -11.06 -2.30 18.85
C LYS A 176 -10.25 -2.21 17.57
N HIS A 177 -10.85 -1.56 16.59
CA HIS A 177 -10.17 -1.16 15.36
C HIS A 177 -10.20 0.35 15.18
N VAL A 178 -9.14 0.89 14.58
CA VAL A 178 -8.94 2.33 14.44
C VAL A 178 -8.36 2.73 13.09
N LEU A 179 -8.62 3.99 12.71
CA LEU A 179 -7.98 4.71 11.61
C LEU A 179 -7.76 6.17 12.00
N ALA A 180 -6.75 6.82 11.41
CA ALA A 180 -6.61 8.27 11.51
C ALA A 180 -7.57 8.98 10.55
N LEU A 181 -8.47 9.80 11.08
CA LEU A 181 -9.39 10.65 10.32
C LEU A 181 -9.24 12.11 10.76
N CYS A 182 -9.08 13.03 9.80
CA CYS A 182 -9.11 14.46 10.13
C CYS A 182 -10.50 14.83 10.68
N ARG A 183 -10.58 15.99 11.34
CA ARG A 183 -11.81 16.45 12.00
C ARG A 183 -13.06 16.39 11.10
N GLU A 184 -12.91 16.77 9.84
CA GLU A 184 -13.99 16.73 8.84
C GLU A 184 -14.50 15.30 8.60
N HIS A 185 -13.60 14.37 8.26
CA HIS A 185 -13.96 12.98 7.99
C HIS A 185 -14.39 12.22 9.25
N HIS A 186 -13.81 12.51 10.41
CA HIS A 186 -14.20 11.90 11.68
C HIS A 186 -15.61 12.33 12.11
N ASN A 187 -15.94 13.62 11.95
CA ASN A 187 -17.30 14.11 12.19
C ASN A 187 -18.29 13.54 11.17
N GLU A 188 -17.89 13.41 9.90
CA GLU A 188 -18.71 12.77 8.87
C GLU A 188 -19.03 11.31 9.25
N GLN A 189 -18.03 10.53 9.67
CA GLN A 189 -18.22 9.16 10.14
C GLN A 189 -19.26 9.10 11.29
N HIS A 190 -19.18 10.02 12.27
CA HIS A 190 -20.19 10.11 13.33
C HIS A 190 -21.58 10.47 12.81
N ALA A 191 -21.68 11.31 11.78
CA ALA A 191 -22.94 11.79 11.23
C ALA A 191 -23.68 10.72 10.42
N ILE A 192 -22.97 9.98 9.56
CA ILE A 192 -23.58 9.00 8.63
C ILE A 192 -23.51 7.55 9.14
N GLY A 193 -22.73 7.32 10.20
CA GLY A 193 -22.46 5.98 10.75
C GLY A 193 -21.36 5.25 9.99
N VAL A 194 -20.65 4.37 10.71
CA VAL A 194 -19.42 3.71 10.23
C VAL A 194 -19.63 2.87 8.97
N LYS A 195 -20.75 2.14 8.87
CA LYS A 195 -21.06 1.33 7.68
C LYS A 195 -21.23 2.19 6.41
N SER A 196 -22.01 3.26 6.49
CA SER A 196 -22.20 4.21 5.37
C SER A 196 -20.89 4.90 4.99
N PHE A 197 -20.04 5.17 5.99
CA PHE A 197 -18.71 5.74 5.79
C PHE A 197 -17.78 4.76 5.06
N ASP A 198 -17.81 3.48 5.45
CA ASP A 198 -17.06 2.41 4.79
C ASP A 198 -17.50 2.20 3.34
N ASP A 199 -18.79 2.27 3.05
CA ASP A 199 -19.32 2.21 1.68
C ASP A 199 -18.82 3.37 0.83
N LYS A 200 -18.89 4.59 1.38
CA LYS A 200 -18.49 5.82 0.66
C LYS A 200 -17.00 5.86 0.33
N TYR A 201 -16.15 5.40 1.24
CA TYR A 201 -14.69 5.48 1.09
C TYR A 201 -14.00 4.12 0.84
N HIS A 202 -14.78 3.04 0.71
CA HIS A 202 -14.33 1.67 0.48
C HIS A 202 -13.38 1.12 1.58
N LEU A 203 -13.75 1.31 2.85
CA LEU A 203 -12.91 1.00 4.02
C LEU A 203 -13.21 -0.32 4.75
N HIS A 204 -14.15 -1.15 4.25
CA HIS A 204 -14.62 -2.37 4.92
C HIS A 204 -13.51 -3.26 5.51
N ASP A 205 -12.40 -3.45 4.78
CA ASP A 205 -11.25 -4.28 5.21
C ASP A 205 -10.01 -3.47 5.62
N SER A 206 -10.19 -2.17 5.90
CA SER A 206 -9.08 -1.22 6.12
C SER A 206 -8.82 -0.91 7.59
N TRP A 207 -9.80 -1.12 8.48
CA TRP A 207 -9.67 -0.77 9.88
C TRP A 207 -8.58 -1.60 10.59
N LEU A 208 -7.67 -0.92 11.29
CA LEU A 208 -6.52 -1.54 11.91
C LEU A 208 -6.86 -2.06 13.29
N LYS A 209 -6.61 -3.34 13.54
CA LYS A 209 -6.69 -3.88 14.90
C LYS A 209 -5.67 -3.18 15.78
N VAL A 210 -6.10 -2.70 16.93
CA VAL A 210 -5.24 -1.98 17.87
C VAL A 210 -4.14 -2.92 18.40
N ASP A 211 -2.89 -2.51 18.21
CA ASP A 211 -1.71 -3.13 18.80
C ASP A 211 -1.23 -2.34 20.04
N GLU A 212 -0.07 -2.71 20.61
CA GLU A 212 0.49 -2.05 21.78
C GLU A 212 0.72 -0.54 21.57
N ARG A 213 1.26 -0.17 20.41
CA ARG A 213 1.55 1.22 20.06
C ARG A 213 0.28 2.04 19.94
N LEU A 214 -0.70 1.57 19.16
CA LEU A 214 -1.98 2.23 18.98
C LEU A 214 -2.76 2.31 20.29
N ASN A 215 -2.69 1.29 21.15
CA ASN A 215 -3.31 1.32 22.48
C ASN A 215 -2.71 2.42 23.36
N LYS A 216 -1.38 2.61 23.32
CA LYS A 216 -0.70 3.70 24.04
C LYS A 216 -1.12 5.07 23.50
N MET A 217 -1.16 5.22 22.18
CA MET A 217 -1.62 6.45 21.52
C MET A 217 -3.08 6.81 21.86
N LEU A 218 -3.97 5.81 21.89
CA LEU A 218 -5.38 5.98 22.27
C LEU A 218 -5.56 6.39 23.73
N LYS A 219 -4.58 6.07 24.59
CA LYS A 219 -4.54 6.48 25.99
C LYS A 219 -3.93 7.88 26.22
N GLY A 220 -3.53 8.56 25.15
CA GLY A 220 -2.89 9.87 25.21
C GLY A 220 -1.38 9.83 25.39
N GLY A 221 -0.74 8.66 25.21
CA GLY A 221 0.71 8.59 25.07
C GLY A 221 1.18 8.96 23.66
N GLU A 222 2.46 9.27 23.53
CA GLU A 222 3.18 9.34 22.25
C GLU A 222 3.44 7.93 21.67
#